data_AF-A0A522TQF3-F1
#
_entry.id   AF-A0A522TQF3-F1
#
_cell.length_a   1.000
_cell.length_b   1.000
_cell.length_c   1.000
_cell.angle_alpha   90.00
_cell.angle_beta   90.00
_cell.angle_gamma   90.00
#
_symmetry.space_group_name_H-M   'P 1'
#
loop_
_entity.id
_entity.type
_entity.pdbx_description
1 polymer ?
#
loop_
_entity_poly.entity_id
_entity_poly.type
_entity_poly.pdbx_seq_one_letter_code
_entity_poly.pdbx_strand_id
1 'polypeptide(L)'
;MSIPVKDAAILSNCPDRAVRRQWVQRILDHDGHGDDPGGIEAWAQLALATGLAREELEDLRHVAPGMRFAVDAYVNFARRAPWQEAACSALTELFAPKIHKERLANWPQHYPWIESNGLQYFRNRVLQARRDVEQALEVTLTYFVTPAQQQRALDILQFKLDVLWAMNDAMALKYAAELTA
;
A
#
# COMPACT_ATOMS: atom_id res chain seq x y z
N MET A 1 -1.49 4.78 7.07
CA MET A 1 -2.87 4.76 7.61
C MET A 1 -3.97 4.64 6.55
N SER A 2 -3.78 5.07 5.30
CA SER A 2 -4.89 5.11 4.32
C SER A 2 -5.28 3.78 3.65
N ILE A 3 -4.44 2.73 3.73
CA ILE A 3 -4.72 1.42 3.12
C ILE A 3 -6.02 0.79 3.67
N PRO A 4 -6.21 0.62 5.00
CA PRO A 4 -7.44 0.07 5.55
C PRO A 4 -8.67 0.93 5.25
N VAL A 5 -8.52 2.26 5.18
CA VAL A 5 -9.62 3.17 4.74
C VAL A 5 -10.03 2.89 3.29
N LYS A 6 -9.05 2.70 2.40
CA LYS A 6 -9.29 2.31 1.01
C LYS A 6 -9.96 0.94 0.93
N ASP A 7 -9.50 -0.04 1.70
CA ASP A 7 -10.10 -1.38 1.69
C ASP A 7 -11.51 -1.41 2.29
N ALA A 8 -11.78 -0.59 3.31
CA ALA A 8 -13.13 -0.40 3.84
C ALA A 8 -14.08 0.21 2.80
N ALA A 9 -13.61 1.13 1.96
CA ALA A 9 -14.40 1.68 0.86
C ALA A 9 -14.72 0.63 -0.22
N ILE A 10 -13.79 -0.31 -0.50
CA ILE A 10 -14.08 -1.46 -1.37
C ILE A 10 -15.17 -2.33 -0.75
N LEU A 11 -15.04 -2.64 0.55
CA LEU A 11 -16.04 -3.43 1.27
C LEU A 11 -17.43 -2.79 1.28
N SER A 12 -17.53 -1.47 1.46
CA SER A 12 -18.82 -0.77 1.45
C SER A 12 -19.51 -0.84 0.09
N ASN A 13 -18.74 -0.91 -0.99
CA ASN A 13 -19.25 -0.98 -2.36
C ASN A 13 -19.49 -2.42 -2.85
N CYS A 14 -19.07 -3.44 -2.09
CA CYS A 14 -19.13 -4.84 -2.48
C CYS A 14 -20.36 -5.55 -1.86
N PRO A 15 -21.41 -5.90 -2.64
CA PRO A 15 -22.56 -6.62 -2.11
C PRO A 15 -22.29 -8.10 -1.83
N ASP A 16 -21.23 -8.68 -2.40
CA ASP A 16 -20.88 -10.09 -2.23
C ASP A 16 -20.26 -10.38 -0.86
N ARG A 17 -20.97 -11.16 -0.05
CA ARG A 17 -20.52 -11.54 1.30
C ARG A 17 -19.26 -12.41 1.29
N ALA A 18 -19.10 -13.32 0.33
CA ALA A 18 -17.93 -14.21 0.27
C ALA A 18 -16.67 -13.39 0.00
N VAL A 19 -16.73 -12.45 -0.95
CA VAL A 19 -15.64 -11.51 -1.22
C VAL A 19 -15.33 -10.68 0.02
N ARG A 20 -16.34 -10.08 0.67
CA ARG A 20 -16.12 -9.25 1.87
C ARG A 20 -15.44 -10.02 3.01
N ARG A 21 -15.80 -11.29 3.24
CA ARG A 21 -15.20 -12.14 4.29
C ARG A 21 -13.72 -12.38 4.08
N GLN A 22 -13.27 -12.44 2.83
CA GLN A 22 -11.85 -12.59 2.53
C GLN A 22 -11.15 -11.23 2.54
N TRP A 23 -11.77 -10.19 1.95
CA TRP A 23 -11.16 -8.87 1.79
C TRP A 23 -10.94 -8.14 3.12
N VAL A 24 -11.76 -8.40 4.14
CA VAL A 24 -11.59 -7.81 5.49
C VAL A 24 -10.25 -8.18 6.13
N GLN A 25 -9.63 -9.30 5.73
CA GLN A 25 -8.32 -9.69 6.25
C GLN A 25 -7.27 -8.60 6.01
N ARG A 26 -7.34 -7.88 4.88
CA ARG A 26 -6.42 -6.78 4.57
C ARG A 26 -6.49 -5.64 5.58
N ILE A 27 -7.69 -5.37 6.10
CA ILE A 27 -7.87 -4.37 7.16
C ILE A 27 -7.24 -4.88 8.46
N LEU A 28 -7.52 -6.12 8.85
CA LEU A 28 -6.96 -6.72 10.06
C LEU A 28 -5.43 -6.81 10.01
N ASP A 29 -4.84 -7.12 8.85
CA ASP A 29 -3.38 -7.17 8.71
C ASP A 29 -2.72 -5.80 8.87
N HIS A 30 -3.45 -4.71 8.61
CA HIS A 30 -2.95 -3.35 8.73
C HIS A 30 -3.26 -2.72 10.09
N ASP A 31 -4.50 -2.84 10.57
CA ASP A 31 -4.97 -2.26 11.83
C ASP A 31 -4.63 -3.13 13.05
N GLY A 32 -4.34 -4.41 12.84
CA GLY A 32 -4.16 -5.38 13.89
C GLY A 32 -5.47 -6.07 14.31
N HIS A 33 -5.33 -7.18 15.03
CA HIS A 33 -6.46 -7.93 15.60
C HIS A 33 -6.01 -8.82 16.76
N GLY A 34 -6.76 -8.80 17.87
CA GLY A 34 -6.37 -9.51 19.09
C GLY A 34 -5.06 -8.96 19.63
N ASP A 35 -4.07 -9.83 19.78
CA ASP A 35 -2.72 -9.46 20.24
C ASP A 35 -1.77 -9.04 19.09
N ASP A 36 -2.19 -9.19 17.82
CA ASP A 36 -1.39 -8.70 16.68
C ASP A 36 -1.59 -7.19 16.52
N PRO A 37 -0.55 -6.37 16.68
CA PRO A 37 -0.66 -4.91 16.55
C PRO A 37 -0.80 -4.43 15.09
N GLY A 38 -0.57 -5.30 14.10
CA GLY A 38 -0.80 -5.01 12.69
C GLY A 38 0.32 -4.25 11.98
N GLY A 39 0.13 -4.09 10.68
CA GLY A 39 1.10 -3.50 9.76
C GLY A 39 1.32 -2.00 9.98
N ILE A 40 0.35 -1.25 10.50
CA ILE A 40 0.53 0.17 10.84
C ILE A 40 1.52 0.32 11.98
N GLU A 41 1.43 -0.51 13.02
CA GLU A 41 2.39 -0.49 14.11
C GLU A 41 3.76 -1.00 13.65
N ALA A 42 3.83 -2.05 12.82
CA ALA A 42 5.10 -2.48 12.22
C ALA A 42 5.76 -1.38 11.36
N TRP A 43 4.96 -0.54 10.69
CA TRP A 43 5.44 0.65 9.98
C TRP A 43 5.93 1.74 10.94
N ALA A 44 5.28 1.90 12.09
CA ALA A 44 5.74 2.81 13.14
C ALA A 44 7.10 2.37 13.71
N GLN A 45 7.27 1.07 13.98
CA GLN A 45 8.55 0.52 14.42
C GLN A 45 9.68 0.72 13.40
N LEU A 46 9.36 0.67 12.10
CA LEU A 46 10.32 1.05 11.06
C LEU A 46 10.76 2.52 11.18
N ALA A 47 9.81 3.45 11.38
CA ALA A 47 10.12 4.86 11.55
C ALA A 47 10.99 5.12 12.78
N LEU A 48 10.67 4.50 13.92
CA LEU A 48 11.46 4.58 15.14
C LEU A 48 12.88 4.04 14.95
N ALA A 49 13.02 2.92 14.26
CA ALA A 49 14.33 2.34 13.91
C ALA A 49 15.15 3.25 12.97
N THR A 50 14.49 4.20 12.28
CA THR A 50 15.17 5.23 11.49
C THR A 50 15.47 6.53 12.27
N GLY A 51 15.19 6.56 13.58
CA GLY A 51 15.47 7.70 14.45
C GLY A 51 14.37 8.77 14.52
N LEU A 52 13.20 8.53 13.91
CA LEU A 52 12.05 9.43 14.06
C LEU A 52 11.37 9.20 15.41
N ALA A 53 10.81 10.26 16.00
CA ALA A 53 9.93 10.11 17.15
C ALA A 53 8.53 9.63 16.72
N ARG A 54 7.81 8.97 17.63
CA ARG A 54 6.45 8.47 17.36
C ARG A 54 5.49 9.61 17.01
N GLU A 55 5.62 10.72 17.71
CA GLU A 55 4.78 11.91 17.55
C GLU A 55 4.93 12.49 16.13
N GLU A 56 6.14 12.49 15.57
CA GLU A 56 6.42 12.97 14.21
C GLU A 56 5.77 12.11 13.12
N LEU A 57 5.57 10.82 13.40
CA LEU A 57 4.83 9.92 12.51
C LEU A 57 3.33 10.13 12.62
N GLU A 58 2.81 10.29 13.84
CA GLU A 58 1.37 10.32 14.12
C GLU A 58 0.71 11.63 13.70
N ASP A 59 1.38 12.78 13.84
CA ASP A 59 0.81 14.07 13.44
C ASP A 59 0.94 14.37 11.94
N LEU A 60 1.68 13.54 11.20
CA LEU A 60 1.86 13.62 9.75
C LEU A 60 2.45 14.96 9.26
N ARG A 61 3.12 15.74 10.11
CA ARG A 61 3.70 17.05 9.74
C ARG A 61 4.70 16.97 8.58
N HIS A 62 5.35 15.81 8.43
CA HIS A 62 6.35 15.57 7.39
C HIS A 62 5.75 15.15 6.04
N VAL A 63 4.46 14.88 5.96
CA VAL A 63 3.80 14.46 4.71
C VAL A 63 3.67 15.63 3.75
N ALA A 64 4.34 15.55 2.60
CA ALA A 64 4.26 16.57 1.55
C ALA A 64 2.83 16.67 0.97
N PRO A 65 2.37 17.85 0.52
CA PRO A 65 1.06 18.01 -0.10
C PRO A 65 0.84 17.08 -1.31
N GLY A 66 1.84 16.95 -2.19
CA GLY A 66 1.77 16.05 -3.35
C GLY A 66 1.60 14.57 -2.97
N MET A 67 2.28 14.13 -1.91
CA MET A 67 2.11 12.80 -1.33
C MET A 67 0.68 12.59 -0.83
N ARG A 68 0.14 13.57 -0.09
CA ARG A 68 -1.23 13.52 0.43
C ARG A 68 -2.25 13.42 -0.71
N PHE A 69 -2.14 14.25 -1.73
CA PHE A 69 -3.05 14.21 -2.88
C PHE A 69 -2.99 12.89 -3.66
N ALA A 70 -1.80 12.33 -3.88
CA ALA A 70 -1.67 11.04 -4.55
C ALA A 70 -2.36 9.91 -3.77
N VAL A 71 -2.12 9.84 -2.45
CA VAL A 71 -2.77 8.84 -1.58
C VAL A 71 -4.29 9.06 -1.49
N ASP A 72 -4.74 10.31 -1.38
CA ASP A 72 -6.17 10.65 -1.32
C ASP A 72 -6.88 10.31 -2.64
N ALA A 73 -6.21 10.48 -3.79
CA ALA A 73 -6.74 10.05 -5.08
C ALA A 73 -7.02 8.54 -5.09
N TYR A 74 -6.16 7.74 -4.48
CA TYR A 74 -6.36 6.29 -4.39
C TYR A 74 -7.57 5.91 -3.53
N VAL A 75 -7.71 6.54 -2.36
CA VAL A 75 -8.87 6.34 -1.48
C VAL A 75 -10.16 6.79 -2.17
N ASN A 76 -10.13 7.95 -2.84
CA ASN A 76 -11.30 8.51 -3.51
C ASN A 76 -11.72 7.69 -4.74
N PHE A 77 -10.77 7.09 -5.46
CA PHE A 77 -11.06 6.11 -6.50
C PHE A 77 -11.83 4.92 -5.93
N ALA A 78 -11.33 4.31 -4.85
CA ALA A 78 -11.98 3.15 -4.23
C ALA A 78 -13.39 3.45 -3.67
N ARG A 79 -13.61 4.68 -3.19
CA ARG A 79 -14.94 5.12 -2.73
C ARG A 79 -15.97 5.21 -3.85
N ARG A 80 -15.56 5.58 -5.06
CA ARG A 80 -16.48 5.97 -6.16
C ARG A 80 -16.59 4.94 -7.27
N ALA A 81 -15.52 4.20 -7.53
CA ALA A 81 -15.49 3.19 -8.58
C ALA A 81 -16.31 1.95 -8.19
N PRO A 82 -16.79 1.16 -9.17
CA PRO A 82 -17.28 -0.19 -8.90
C PRO A 82 -16.25 -1.00 -8.10
N TRP A 83 -16.71 -1.82 -7.17
CA TRP A 83 -15.82 -2.52 -6.23
C TRP A 83 -14.78 -3.41 -6.94
N GLN A 84 -15.10 -3.95 -8.12
CA GLN A 84 -14.18 -4.75 -8.93
C GLN A 84 -13.04 -3.91 -9.51
N GLU A 85 -13.33 -2.69 -9.98
CA GLU A 85 -12.29 -1.75 -10.43
C GLU A 85 -11.39 -1.33 -9.26
N ALA A 86 -12.01 -1.04 -8.12
CA ALA A 86 -11.28 -0.71 -6.90
C ALA A 86 -10.42 -1.90 -6.41
N ALA A 87 -10.90 -3.13 -6.47
CA ALA A 87 -10.13 -4.34 -6.18
C ALA A 87 -8.98 -4.54 -7.18
N CYS A 88 -9.23 -4.38 -8.48
CA CYS A 88 -8.23 -4.49 -9.55
C CYS A 88 -7.05 -3.53 -9.34
N SER A 89 -7.29 -2.33 -8.84
CA SER A 89 -6.23 -1.34 -8.53
C SER A 89 -5.22 -1.80 -7.46
N ALA A 90 -5.49 -2.88 -6.73
CA ALA A 90 -4.55 -3.47 -5.79
C ALA A 90 -3.44 -4.28 -6.47
N LEU A 91 -3.57 -4.64 -7.76
CA LEU A 91 -2.67 -5.55 -8.48
C LEU A 91 -1.21 -5.11 -8.60
N THR A 92 -0.86 -3.87 -8.26
CA THR A 92 0.54 -3.50 -8.00
C THR A 92 1.21 -4.36 -6.92
N GLU A 93 0.44 -5.05 -6.08
CA GLU A 93 0.93 -6.05 -5.13
C GLU A 93 1.63 -7.24 -5.80
N LEU A 94 1.42 -7.50 -7.10
CA LEU A 94 2.22 -8.44 -7.89
C LEU A 94 3.72 -8.11 -7.83
N PHE A 95 4.05 -6.82 -7.69
CA PHE A 95 5.42 -6.32 -7.72
C PHE A 95 6.00 -6.05 -6.31
N ALA A 96 5.14 -5.96 -5.29
CA ALA A 96 5.53 -5.58 -3.93
C ALA A 96 6.54 -6.55 -3.25
N PRO A 97 6.42 -7.89 -3.39
CA PRO A 97 7.39 -8.80 -2.77
C PRO A 97 8.83 -8.57 -3.23
N LYS A 98 9.03 -8.18 -4.50
CA LYS A 98 10.37 -7.94 -5.05
C LYS A 98 11.05 -6.76 -4.35
N ILE A 99 10.39 -5.60 -4.31
CA ILE A 99 10.97 -4.40 -3.69
C ILE A 99 11.18 -4.58 -2.17
N HIS A 100 10.32 -5.33 -1.48
CA HIS A 100 10.52 -5.64 -0.06
C HIS A 100 11.75 -6.53 0.16
N LYS A 101 11.96 -7.56 -0.68
CA LYS A 101 13.16 -8.42 -0.62
C LYS A 101 14.44 -7.64 -0.90
N GLU A 102 14.42 -6.73 -1.87
CA GLU A 102 15.56 -5.85 -2.18
C GLU A 102 15.94 -4.98 -0.97
N ARG A 103 14.96 -4.38 -0.28
CA ARG A 103 15.22 -3.61 0.94
C ARG A 103 15.81 -4.48 2.05
N LEU A 104 15.24 -5.66 2.28
CA LEU A 104 15.73 -6.60 3.30
C LEU A 104 17.17 -7.07 3.02
N ALA A 105 17.56 -7.23 1.76
CA ALA A 105 18.91 -7.64 1.38
C ALA A 105 19.93 -6.50 1.49
N ASN A 106 19.53 -5.27 1.14
CA ASN A 106 20.47 -4.17 0.91
C ASN A 106 20.54 -3.14 2.05
N TRP A 107 19.43 -2.88 2.76
CA TRP A 107 19.40 -1.85 3.81
C TRP A 107 20.37 -2.14 4.96
N PRO A 108 20.50 -3.37 5.48
CA PRO A 108 21.49 -3.65 6.54
C PRO A 108 22.94 -3.40 6.11
N GLN A 109 23.24 -3.46 4.81
CA GLN A 109 24.59 -3.23 4.28
C GLN A 109 24.88 -1.73 4.14
N HIS A 110 23.91 -0.94 3.68
CA HIS A 110 24.10 0.49 3.39
C HIS A 110 23.70 1.41 4.54
N TYR A 111 22.79 0.98 5.40
CA TYR A 111 22.23 1.75 6.52
C TYR A 111 22.27 0.91 7.81
N PRO A 112 23.46 0.51 8.29
CA PRO A 112 23.61 -0.42 9.42
C PRO A 112 23.10 0.13 10.76
N TRP A 113 22.82 1.43 10.82
CA TRP A 113 22.22 2.10 11.98
C TRP A 113 20.71 1.84 12.12
N ILE A 114 20.04 1.32 11.09
CA ILE A 114 18.63 0.92 11.17
C ILE A 114 18.55 -0.42 11.89
N GLU A 115 17.87 -0.45 13.04
CA GLU A 115 17.68 -1.67 13.81
C GLU A 115 16.91 -2.74 13.02
N SER A 116 17.37 -3.99 13.08
CA SER A 116 16.80 -5.12 12.32
C SER A 116 15.31 -5.38 12.62
N ASN A 117 14.85 -5.09 13.83
CA ASN A 117 13.45 -5.22 14.21
C ASN A 117 12.55 -4.22 13.45
N GLY A 118 13.06 -3.04 13.08
CA GLY A 118 12.33 -2.07 12.27
C GLY A 118 11.95 -2.60 10.88
N LEU A 119 12.68 -3.60 10.36
CA LEU A 119 12.40 -4.18 9.03
C LEU A 119 11.25 -5.20 9.02
N GLN A 120 10.58 -5.42 10.16
CA GLN A 120 9.51 -6.42 10.28
C GLN A 120 8.35 -6.18 9.32
N TYR A 121 8.01 -4.92 9.05
CA TYR A 121 6.97 -4.58 8.08
C TYR A 121 7.25 -5.20 6.69
N PHE A 122 8.50 -5.10 6.21
CA PHE A 122 8.87 -5.67 4.91
C PHE A 122 8.81 -7.20 4.92
N ARG A 123 9.21 -7.85 6.03
CA ARG A 123 9.10 -9.31 6.18
C ARG A 123 7.65 -9.77 6.11
N ASN A 124 6.76 -9.10 6.83
CA ASN A 124 5.32 -9.41 6.85
C ASN A 124 4.71 -9.26 5.45
N ARG A 125 5.00 -8.15 4.75
CA ARG A 125 4.43 -7.88 3.42
C ARG A 125 4.87 -8.86 2.34
N VAL A 126 6.04 -9.50 2.45
CA VAL A 126 6.45 -10.56 1.50
C VAL A 126 5.48 -11.75 1.50
N LEU A 127 4.95 -12.11 2.68
CA LEU A 127 3.99 -13.20 2.82
C LEU A 127 2.56 -12.73 2.51
N GLN A 128 2.14 -11.62 3.10
CA GLN A 128 0.78 -11.09 2.96
C GLN A 128 0.44 -10.71 1.51
N ALA A 129 1.35 -10.05 0.79
CA ALA A 129 1.10 -9.59 -0.58
C ALA A 129 0.80 -10.73 -1.55
N ARG A 130 1.31 -11.96 -1.30
CA ARG A 130 1.01 -13.12 -2.13
C ARG A 130 -0.45 -13.56 -2.02
N ARG A 131 -0.96 -13.69 -0.79
CA ARG A 131 -2.37 -14.03 -0.55
C ARG A 131 -3.30 -12.92 -1.06
N ASP A 132 -2.92 -11.67 -0.79
CA ASP A 132 -3.64 -10.48 -1.21
C ASP A 132 -3.81 -10.43 -2.74
N VAL A 133 -2.73 -10.69 -3.49
CA VAL A 133 -2.76 -10.61 -4.95
C VAL A 133 -3.53 -11.75 -5.60
N GLU A 134 -3.51 -12.95 -5.02
CA GLU A 134 -4.32 -14.08 -5.52
C GLU A 134 -5.81 -13.71 -5.56
N GLN A 135 -6.31 -13.09 -4.49
CA GLN A 135 -7.70 -12.64 -4.41
C GLN A 135 -8.03 -11.52 -5.42
N ALA A 136 -7.18 -10.48 -5.49
CA ALA A 136 -7.41 -9.37 -6.41
C ALA A 136 -7.32 -9.80 -7.89
N LEU A 137 -6.43 -10.75 -8.18
CA LEU A 137 -6.26 -11.31 -9.52
C LEU A 137 -7.46 -12.18 -9.91
N GLU A 138 -7.98 -13.00 -9.00
CA GLU A 138 -9.19 -13.79 -9.24
C GLU A 138 -10.40 -12.90 -9.58
N VAL A 139 -10.63 -11.84 -8.80
CA VAL A 139 -11.68 -10.83 -9.10
C VAL A 139 -11.43 -10.22 -10.48
N THR A 140 -10.21 -9.81 -10.77
CA THR A 140 -9.89 -9.16 -12.05
C THR A 140 -10.13 -10.10 -13.23
N LEU A 141 -9.68 -11.35 -13.17
CA LEU A 141 -9.85 -12.33 -14.25
C LEU A 141 -11.31 -12.74 -14.44
N THR A 142 -12.11 -12.72 -13.36
CA THR A 142 -13.54 -13.09 -13.40
C THR A 142 -14.41 -11.99 -14.02
N TYR A 143 -14.13 -10.72 -13.71
CA TYR A 143 -15.01 -9.60 -14.11
C TYR A 143 -14.56 -8.87 -15.38
N PHE A 144 -13.28 -8.95 -15.76
CA PHE A 144 -12.72 -8.23 -16.91
C PHE A 144 -12.44 -9.18 -18.09
N VAL A 145 -13.51 -9.69 -18.70
CA VAL A 145 -13.46 -10.81 -19.65
C VAL A 145 -13.53 -10.38 -21.12
N THR A 146 -13.89 -9.13 -21.39
CA THR A 146 -13.91 -8.57 -22.75
C THR A 146 -12.68 -7.71 -23.00
N PRO A 147 -12.24 -7.50 -24.27
CA PRO A 147 -11.10 -6.64 -24.58
C PRO A 147 -11.22 -5.22 -24.01
N ALA A 148 -12.42 -4.63 -24.07
CA ALA A 148 -12.66 -3.29 -23.52
C ALA A 148 -12.50 -3.25 -21.99
N GLN A 149 -12.98 -4.28 -21.28
CA GLN A 149 -12.76 -4.39 -19.84
C GLN A 149 -11.29 -4.64 -19.52
N GLN A 150 -10.61 -5.52 -20.25
CA GLN A 150 -9.18 -5.78 -20.03
C GLN A 150 -8.34 -4.51 -20.20
N GLN A 151 -8.63 -3.71 -21.23
CA GLN A 151 -7.98 -2.41 -21.39
C GLN A 151 -8.27 -1.50 -20.19
N ARG A 152 -9.52 -1.46 -19.73
CA ARG A 152 -9.89 -0.70 -18.52
C ARG A 152 -9.12 -1.16 -17.28
N ALA A 153 -8.89 -2.46 -17.09
CA ALA A 153 -8.09 -2.99 -15.99
C ALA A 153 -6.61 -2.53 -16.08
N LEU A 154 -6.04 -2.50 -17.28
CA LEU A 154 -4.70 -1.97 -17.52
C LEU A 154 -4.62 -0.47 -17.21
N ASP A 155 -5.62 0.30 -17.62
CA ASP A 155 -5.68 1.75 -17.33
C ASP A 155 -5.78 2.02 -15.83
N ILE A 156 -6.54 1.19 -15.09
CA ILE A 156 -6.64 1.26 -13.63
C ILE A 156 -5.29 0.92 -12.98
N LEU A 157 -4.59 -0.08 -13.50
CA LEU A 157 -3.26 -0.44 -13.00
C LEU A 157 -2.25 0.69 -13.28
N GLN A 158 -2.33 1.33 -14.45
CA GLN A 158 -1.52 2.50 -14.78
C GLN A 158 -1.80 3.66 -13.81
N PHE A 159 -3.08 3.98 -13.55
CA PHE A 159 -3.45 4.97 -12.53
C PHE A 159 -2.80 4.66 -11.17
N LYS A 160 -2.79 3.40 -10.74
CA LYS A 160 -2.15 3.02 -9.48
C LYS A 160 -0.64 3.20 -9.52
N LEU A 161 0.01 2.90 -10.64
CA LEU A 161 1.44 3.14 -10.83
C LEU A 161 1.74 4.65 -10.77
N ASP A 162 0.91 5.49 -11.38
CA ASP A 162 1.05 6.95 -11.36
C ASP A 162 0.91 7.52 -9.94
N VAL A 163 0.00 6.97 -9.13
CA VAL A 163 -0.11 7.32 -7.70
C VAL A 163 1.22 7.06 -6.98
N LEU A 164 1.79 5.87 -7.15
CA LEU A 164 3.07 5.51 -6.51
C LEU A 164 4.22 6.37 -7.02
N TRP A 165 4.19 6.74 -8.30
CA TRP A 165 5.20 7.60 -8.90
C TRP A 165 5.11 9.03 -8.38
N ALA A 166 3.92 9.62 -8.33
CA ALA A 166 3.69 10.97 -7.81
C ALA A 166 4.09 11.10 -6.33
N MET A 167 3.93 10.02 -5.54
CA MET A 167 4.45 9.95 -4.18
C MET A 167 5.99 10.09 -4.15
N ASN A 168 6.69 9.39 -5.05
CA ASN A 168 8.15 9.49 -5.16
C ASN A 168 8.61 10.87 -5.65
N ASP A 169 7.93 11.47 -6.63
CA ASP A 169 8.23 12.81 -7.12
C ASP A 169 8.09 13.85 -6.01
N ALA A 170 7.04 13.75 -5.19
CA ALA A 170 6.83 14.64 -4.05
C ALA A 170 7.94 14.48 -2.98
N MET A 171 8.45 13.26 -2.75
CA MET A 171 9.59 13.04 -1.85
C MET A 171 10.88 13.60 -2.43
N ALA A 172 11.14 13.36 -3.73
CA ALA A 172 12.33 13.87 -4.41
C ALA A 172 12.38 15.39 -4.39
N LEU A 173 11.26 16.06 -4.68
CA LEU A 173 11.18 17.52 -4.61
C LEU A 173 11.43 18.06 -3.20
N LYS A 174 10.88 17.38 -2.18
CA LYS A 174 11.00 17.84 -0.79
C LYS A 174 12.37 17.58 -0.16
N TYR A 175 13.01 16.46 -0.47
CA TYR A 175 14.20 15.99 0.26
C TYR A 175 15.46 15.83 -0.61
N ALA A 176 15.34 15.74 -1.94
CA ALA A 176 16.49 15.54 -2.83
C ALA A 176 16.88 16.80 -3.62
N ALA A 177 15.96 17.73 -3.86
CA ALA A 177 16.26 18.96 -4.60
C ALA A 177 17.31 19.85 -3.92
N GLU A 178 17.48 19.75 -2.59
CA GLU A 178 18.50 20.47 -1.83
C GLU A 178 19.90 19.85 -1.90
N LEU A 179 20.04 18.60 -2.40
CA LEU A 179 21.34 17.92 -2.50
C LEU A 179 22.12 18.24 -3.80
N THR A 180 21.50 18.99 -4.72
CA THR A 180 22.06 19.35 -6.03
C THR A 180 22.34 20.84 -6.22
N ALA A 181 22.24 21.65 -5.16
CA ALA A 181 22.59 23.08 -5.15
C ALA A 181 23.81 23.31 -4.25
#